data_AF-A0A414AIT6-F1
#
_entry.id   AF-A0A414AIT6-F1
#
_cell.length_a   1.000
_cell.length_b   1.000
_cell.length_c   1.000
_cell.angle_alpha   90.00
_cell.angle_beta   90.00
_cell.angle_gamma   90.00
#
_symmetry.space_group_name_H-M   'P 1'
#
loop_
_entity.id
_entity.type
_entity.pdbx_description
1 polymer ?
#
loop_
_entity_poly.entity_id
_entity_poly.type
_entity_poly.pdbx_seq_one_letter_code
_entity_poly.pdbx_strand_id
1 'polypeptide(L)'
;MTNVEKIDYMIQSLQIAKEEISYAQRWAEKYKIDTEHCWTERIPNGTIIRESLKMVGRMANIVANNVVLSPYSKDVFKHDES
;
A
#
# COMPACT_ATOMS: atom_id res chain seq x y z
N MET A 1 2.02 16.22 -7.10
CA MET A 1 2.58 15.25 -6.15
C MET A 1 3.99 14.91 -6.62
N THR A 2 5.01 15.29 -5.85
CA THR A 2 6.41 14.97 -6.14
C THR A 2 6.63 13.46 -6.10
N ASN A 3 7.73 12.97 -6.70
CA ASN A 3 8.05 11.55 -6.62
C ASN A 3 8.31 11.07 -5.18
N VAL A 4 8.74 11.97 -4.27
CA VAL A 4 8.90 11.67 -2.84
C VAL A 4 7.53 11.54 -2.16
N GLU A 5 6.60 12.46 -2.41
CA GLU A 5 5.24 12.36 -1.87
C GLU A 5 4.51 11.10 -2.38
N LYS A 6 4.80 10.66 -3.62
CA LYS A 6 4.31 9.36 -4.15
C LYS A 6 4.84 8.19 -3.32
N ILE A 7 6.09 8.24 -2.87
CA ILE A 7 6.68 7.22 -2.00
C ILE A 7 6.01 7.24 -0.63
N ASP A 8 5.80 8.41 -0.03
CA ASP A 8 5.11 8.53 1.26
C ASP A 8 3.68 7.96 1.19
N TYR A 9 2.96 8.26 0.11
CA TYR A 9 1.63 7.71 -0.11
C TYR A 9 1.64 6.18 -0.30
N MET A 10 2.64 5.64 -1.00
CA MET A 10 2.81 4.19 -1.12
C MET A 10 3.08 3.54 0.23
N ILE A 11 3.90 4.17 1.09
CA ILE A 11 4.17 3.67 2.45
C ILE A 11 2.88 3.62 3.28
N GLN A 12 2.08 4.69 3.27
CA GLN A 12 0.79 4.72 3.97
C GLN A 12 -0.16 3.62 3.46
N SER A 13 -0.18 3.41 2.14
CA SER A 13 -1.02 2.36 1.53
C SER A 13 -0.60 0.95 1.97
N LEU A 14 0.71 0.71 2.09
CA LEU A 14 1.25 -0.53 2.63
C LEU A 14 0.95 -0.71 4.12
N GLN A 15 0.99 0.37 4.91
CA GLN A 15 0.61 0.34 6.33
C GLN A 15 -0.85 -0.09 6.50
N ILE A 16 -1.77 0.51 5.74
CA ILE A 16 -3.20 0.12 5.74
C ILE A 16 -3.37 -1.35 5.40
N ALA A 17 -2.70 -1.83 4.35
CA ALA A 17 -2.76 -3.25 3.96
C ALA A 17 -2.25 -4.17 5.08
N LYS A 18 -1.13 -3.81 5.72
CA LYS A 18 -0.54 -4.58 6.83
C LYS A 18 -1.46 -4.63 8.05
N GLU A 19 -2.06 -3.50 8.41
CA GLU A 19 -3.00 -3.40 9.54
C GLU A 19 -4.24 -4.26 9.29
N GLU A 20 -4.81 -4.19 8.09
CA GLU A 20 -5.98 -4.98 7.72
C GLU A 20 -5.67 -6.48 7.70
N ILE A 21 -4.48 -6.90 7.24
CA ILE A 21 -4.03 -8.30 7.31
C ILE A 21 -3.90 -8.75 8.77
N SER A 22 -3.29 -7.93 9.62
CA SER A 22 -3.09 -8.23 11.04
C SER A 22 -4.44 -8.31 11.78
N TYR A 23 -5.40 -7.50 11.38
CA TYR A 23 -6.77 -7.57 11.88
C TYR A 23 -7.48 -8.84 11.38
N ALA A 24 -7.36 -9.18 10.10
CA ALA A 24 -7.95 -10.38 9.53
C ALA A 24 -7.44 -11.67 10.19
N GLN A 25 -6.14 -11.73 10.53
CA GLN A 25 -5.55 -12.86 11.25
C GLN A 25 -6.15 -13.01 12.66
N ARG A 26 -6.19 -11.91 13.43
CA ARG A 26 -6.79 -11.89 14.77
C ARG A 26 -8.28 -12.23 14.74
N TRP A 27 -9.00 -11.70 13.76
CA TRP A 27 -10.42 -12.01 13.55
C TRP A 27 -10.62 -13.50 13.26
N ALA A 28 -9.79 -14.09 12.39
CA ALA A 28 -9.86 -15.51 12.07
C ALA A 28 -9.51 -16.42 13.27
N GLU A 29 -8.59 -16.01 14.14
CA GLU A 29 -8.31 -16.70 15.39
C GLU A 29 -9.50 -16.60 16.36
N LYS A 30 -10.06 -15.41 16.53
CA LYS A 30 -11.23 -15.18 17.38
C LYS A 30 -12.44 -15.97 16.91
N TYR A 31 -12.69 -16.02 15.60
CA TYR A 31 -13.77 -16.78 14.99
C TYR A 31 -13.70 -18.27 15.35
N LYS A 32 -12.50 -18.86 15.47
CA LYS A 32 -12.32 -20.26 15.85
C LYS A 32 -12.66 -20.54 17.32
N ILE A 33 -12.56 -19.54 18.18
CA ILE A 33 -12.75 -19.65 19.64
C ILE A 33 -14.19 -19.31 20.02
N ASP A 34 -14.76 -18.27 19.42
CA ASP A 34 -16.09 -17.74 19.75
C ASP A 34 -16.84 -17.33 18.47
N THR A 35 -17.48 -18.32 17.85
CA THR A 35 -18.28 -18.16 16.64
C THR A 35 -19.54 -17.31 16.83
N GLU A 36 -20.07 -17.20 18.06
CA GLU A 36 -21.33 -16.50 18.35
C GLU A 36 -21.13 -14.98 18.45
N HIS A 37 -20.04 -14.52 19.08
CA HIS A 37 -19.77 -13.08 19.21
C HIS A 37 -18.92 -12.49 18.08
N CYS A 38 -18.40 -13.31 17.16
CA CYS A 38 -17.53 -12.85 16.09
C CYS A 38 -18.24 -11.89 15.09
N TRP A 39 -19.56 -11.98 14.97
CA TRP A 39 -20.38 -11.15 14.08
C TRP A 39 -20.64 -9.73 14.61
N THR A 40 -20.28 -9.44 15.86
CA THR A 40 -20.44 -8.11 16.47
C THR A 40 -19.30 -7.15 16.11
N GLU A 41 -18.18 -7.67 15.61
CA GLU A 41 -17.03 -6.88 15.16
C GLU A 41 -17.07 -6.60 13.65
N ARG A 42 -16.31 -5.59 13.23
CA ARG A 42 -16.11 -5.30 11.80
C ARG A 42 -15.52 -6.52 11.09
N ILE A 43 -16.07 -6.88 9.94
CA ILE A 43 -15.51 -7.96 9.11
C ILE A 43 -14.26 -7.43 8.39
N PRO A 44 -13.13 -8.18 8.40
CA PRO A 44 -11.93 -7.80 7.65
C PRO A 44 -12.22 -7.73 6.15
N ASN A 45 -11.71 -6.70 5.48
CA ASN A 45 -12.01 -6.41 4.09
C ASN A 45 -10.82 -6.77 3.17
N GLY A 46 -10.91 -7.92 2.51
CA GLY A 46 -9.90 -8.37 1.55
C GLY A 46 -9.74 -7.45 0.32
N THR A 47 -10.77 -6.67 -0.02
CA THR A 47 -10.72 -5.70 -1.13
C THR A 47 -9.76 -4.55 -0.80
N ILE A 48 -9.78 -4.06 0.45
CA ILE A 48 -8.87 -2.99 0.89
C ILE A 48 -7.41 -3.47 0.76
N ILE A 49 -7.11 -4.67 1.23
CA ILE A 49 -5.76 -5.26 1.11
C ILE A 49 -5.34 -5.31 -0.36
N ARG A 50 -6.19 -5.87 -1.23
CA ARG A 50 -5.87 -6.08 -2.64
C ARG A 50 -5.65 -4.76 -3.39
N GLU A 51 -6.54 -3.78 -3.19
CA GLU A 51 -6.45 -2.52 -3.92
C GLU A 51 -5.32 -1.63 -3.41
N SER A 52 -5.04 -1.61 -2.10
CA SER A 52 -3.86 -0.94 -1.55
C SER A 52 -2.56 -1.47 -2.17
N LEU A 53 -2.42 -2.80 -2.30
CA LEU A 53 -1.23 -3.41 -2.92
C LEU A 53 -1.12 -3.11 -4.42
N LYS A 54 -2.23 -3.22 -5.17
CA LYS A 54 -2.25 -2.91 -6.60
C LYS A 54 -1.91 -1.45 -6.88
N MET A 55 -2.42 -0.54 -6.05
CA MET A 55 -2.17 0.89 -6.18
C MET A 55 -0.69 1.20 -5.97
N VAL A 56 -0.05 0.60 -4.94
CA VAL A 56 1.40 0.69 -4.76
C VAL A 56 2.15 0.15 -5.97
N GLY A 57 1.77 -1.01 -6.50
CA GLY A 57 2.42 -1.59 -7.69
C GLY A 57 2.38 -0.68 -8.92
N ARG A 58 1.23 -0.03 -9.18
CA ARG A 58 1.08 0.94 -10.27
C ARG A 58 1.94 2.17 -10.04
N MET A 59 1.90 2.73 -8.84
CA MET A 59 2.62 3.96 -8.49
C MET A 59 4.14 3.74 -8.49
N ALA A 60 4.60 2.60 -7.97
CA ALA A 60 6.02 2.23 -7.95
C ALA A 60 6.58 2.14 -9.36
N ASN A 61 5.84 1.56 -10.31
CA ASN A 61 6.26 1.50 -11.71
C ASN A 61 6.39 2.90 -12.33
N ILE A 62 5.45 3.81 -12.04
CA ILE A 62 5.52 5.20 -12.52
C ILE A 62 6.75 5.91 -11.94
N VAL A 63 6.96 5.82 -10.63
CA VAL A 63 8.09 6.47 -9.95
C VAL A 63 9.42 5.92 -10.46
N ALA A 64 9.53 4.60 -10.66
CA ALA A 64 10.73 3.97 -11.21
C ALA A 64 11.07 4.47 -12.63
N ASN A 65 10.06 4.59 -13.49
CA ASN A 65 10.24 5.12 -14.85
C ASN A 65 10.60 6.62 -14.89
N ASN A 66 10.39 7.34 -13.80
CA ASN A 66 10.77 8.74 -13.67
C ASN A 66 12.22 8.92 -13.20
N VAL A 67 12.89 7.86 -12.72
CA VAL A 67 14.29 7.94 -12.32
C VAL A 67 15.17 8.01 -13.57
N VAL A 68 15.98 9.07 -13.68
CA VAL A 68 16.94 9.27 -14.79
C VAL A 68 18.38 9.32 -14.32
N LEU A 69 18.60 9.13 -13.02
CA LEU A 69 19.91 9.09 -12.40
C LEU A 69 20.78 8.06 -13.12
N SER A 70 21.84 8.55 -13.76
CA SER A 70 22.78 7.71 -14.51
C SER A 70 24.17 8.35 -14.48
N PRO A 71 25.24 7.64 -14.86
CA PRO A 71 26.58 8.23 -14.93
C PRO A 71 26.68 9.49 -15.83
N TYR A 72 25.71 9.68 -16.73
CA TYR A 72 25.65 10.77 -17.69
C TYR A 72 24.60 11.84 -17.35
N SER A 73 23.75 11.63 -16.34
CA SER A 73 22.73 12.58 -15.89
C SER A 73 22.80 12.75 -14.37
N LYS A 74 23.00 14.00 -13.93
CA LYS A 74 23.05 14.35 -12.50
C LYS A 74 21.65 14.50 -11.88
N ASP A 75 20.61 14.55 -12.70
CA ASP A 75 19.24 14.68 -12.23
C ASP A 75 18.72 13.33 -11.72
N VAL A 76 18.05 13.35 -10.56
CA VAL A 76 17.49 12.12 -9.96
C VAL A 76 16.21 11.70 -10.68
N PHE A 77 15.37 12.66 -11.03
CA PHE A 77 14.09 12.45 -11.70
C PHE A 77 14.00 13.26 -12.99
N LYS A 78 13.15 12.81 -13.92
CA LYS A 78 12.73 13.63 -15.08
C LYS A 78 12.20 14.97 -14.55
N HIS A 79 12.67 16.08 -15.13
CA HIS A 79 12.03 17.36 -14.92
C HIS A 79 10.63 17.28 -15.52
N ASP A 80 9.60 17.53 -14.71
CA ASP A 80 8.24 17.66 -15.22
C ASP A 80 8.22 18.90 -16.11
N GLU A 81 8.21 18.73 -17.44
CA GLU A 81 7.95 19.82 -18.37
C GLU A 81 6.58 20.41 -17.99
N SER A 82 6.60 21.60 -17.40
CA SER A 82 5.41 22.40 -17.09
C SER A 82 4.91 23.13 -18.33
#